data_AF-A0A417CUT1-F1
#
_entry.id   AF-A0A417CUT1-F1
#
_cell.length_a   1.000
_cell.length_b   1.000
_cell.length_c   1.000
_cell.angle_alpha   90.00
_cell.angle_beta   90.00
_cell.angle_gamma   90.00
#
_symmetry.space_group_name_H-M   'P 1'
#
loop_
_entity.id
_entity.type
_entity.pdbx_description
1 polymer ?
#
loop_
_entity_poly.entity_id
_entity_poly.type
_entity_poly.pdbx_seq_one_letter_code
_entity_poly.pdbx_strand_id
1 'polypeptide(L)'
;MSKSMIDVARDTLLKNNHRMAFLDLWTSVSKEMNFTPTQAEDNIAQFYSDLSLDSHFVNLEGNSWDLKTRHTYSESVTDTDEIALDEDDEEMDDASESLEEEE
;
A
#
# COMPACT_ATOMS: atom_id res chain seq x y z
N MET A 1 18.94 -4.12 -9.48
CA MET A 1 17.54 -4.39 -9.09
C MET A 1 16.67 -3.88 -10.21
N SER A 2 15.84 -4.75 -10.80
CA SER A 2 14.90 -4.35 -11.84
C SER A 2 13.81 -3.50 -11.19
N LYS A 3 13.68 -2.23 -11.57
CA LYS A 3 12.57 -1.40 -11.10
C LYS A 3 11.26 -1.93 -11.70
N SER A 4 10.28 -2.23 -10.86
CA SER A 4 8.94 -2.63 -11.31
C SER A 4 8.10 -1.39 -11.66
N MET A 5 7.00 -1.57 -12.41
CA MET A 5 6.07 -0.47 -12.76
C MET A 5 5.57 0.27 -11.51
N ILE A 6 5.35 -0.47 -10.42
CA ILE A 6 4.95 0.07 -9.12
C ILE A 6 6.05 0.89 -8.45
N ASP A 7 7.32 0.48 -8.57
CA ASP A 7 8.46 1.23 -8.01
C ASP A 7 8.59 2.60 -8.69
N VAL A 8 8.47 2.61 -10.03
CA VAL A 8 8.45 3.82 -10.86
C VAL A 8 7.25 4.71 -10.50
N ALA A 9 6.06 4.13 -10.31
CA ALA A 9 4.88 4.88 -9.89
C ALA A 9 5.06 5.53 -8.52
N ARG A 10 5.68 4.81 -7.58
CA ARG A 10 6.00 5.30 -6.24
C ARG A 10 6.97 6.47 -6.30
N ASP A 11 8.05 6.34 -7.06
CA ASP A 11 9.04 7.39 -7.27
C ASP A 11 8.42 8.64 -7.93
N THR A 12 7.50 8.42 -8.87
CA THR A 12 6.74 9.49 -9.54
C THR A 12 5.84 10.27 -8.55
N LEU A 13 5.12 9.58 -7.66
CA LEU A 13 4.30 10.22 -6.62
C LEU A 13 5.15 10.89 -5.52
N LEU A 14 6.31 10.32 -5.19
CA LEU A 14 7.27 10.92 -4.27
C LEU A 14 7.82 12.23 -4.85
N LYS A 15 8.26 12.24 -6.11
CA LYS A 15 8.81 13.42 -6.81
C LYS A 15 7.79 14.54 -6.99
N ASN A 16 6.56 14.22 -7.40
CA ASN A 16 5.53 15.24 -7.68
C ASN A 16 4.92 15.86 -6.43
N ASN A 17 5.09 15.22 -5.28
CA ASN A 17 4.52 15.63 -4.01
C ASN A 17 3.00 15.89 -4.01
N HIS A 18 2.26 15.25 -4.92
CA HIS A 18 0.82 15.44 -5.11
C HIS A 18 0.14 14.16 -5.61
N ARG A 19 -1.18 14.07 -5.35
CA ARG A 19 -2.06 13.02 -5.84
C ARG A 19 -2.22 13.11 -7.35
N MET A 20 -2.14 12.00 -8.07
CA MET A 20 -2.28 12.01 -9.53
C MET A 20 -3.40 11.09 -9.99
N ALA A 21 -4.10 11.49 -11.04
CA ALA A 21 -5.05 10.60 -11.70
C ALA A 21 -4.31 9.36 -12.22
N PHE A 22 -4.98 8.21 -12.19
CA PHE A 22 -4.41 6.95 -12.68
C PHE A 22 -3.77 7.07 -14.08
N LEU A 23 -4.45 7.77 -15.00
CA LEU A 23 -3.97 7.95 -16.37
C LEU A 23 -2.70 8.80 -16.46
N ASP A 24 -2.57 9.85 -15.64
CA ASP A 24 -1.37 10.69 -15.56
C ASP A 24 -0.19 9.92 -14.97
N LEU A 25 -0.46 9.15 -13.91
CA LEU A 25 0.53 8.27 -13.29
C LEU A 25 1.00 7.21 -14.29
N TRP A 26 0.07 6.53 -14.96
CA TRP A 26 0.38 5.54 -15.99
C TRP A 26 1.18 6.12 -17.14
N THR A 27 0.81 7.32 -17.60
CA THR A 27 1.54 8.03 -18.67
C THR A 27 2.98 8.32 -18.26
N SER A 28 3.19 8.72 -17.01
CA SER A 28 4.53 9.01 -16.47
C SER A 28 5.36 7.73 -16.34
N VAL A 29 4.77 6.65 -15.81
CA VAL A 29 5.42 5.33 -15.68
C VAL A 29 5.77 4.75 -17.04
N SER A 30 4.85 4.80 -18.00
CA SER A 30 5.04 4.29 -19.36
C SER A 30 6.17 5.02 -20.09
N LYS A 31 6.27 6.35 -19.89
CA LYS A 31 7.38 7.17 -20.41
C LYS A 31 8.70 6.82 -19.75
N GLU A 32 8.76 6.64 -18.43
CA GLU A 32 10.00 6.31 -17.71
C GLU A 32 10.50 4.90 -18.05
N MET A 33 9.58 3.94 -18.24
CA MET A 33 9.88 2.59 -18.70
C MET A 33 10.16 2.51 -20.21
N ASN A 34 9.93 3.61 -20.94
CA ASN A 34 10.13 3.72 -22.36
C ASN A 34 9.31 2.70 -23.18
N PHE A 35 8.10 2.37 -22.71
CA PHE A 35 7.21 1.39 -23.34
C PHE A 35 6.68 1.89 -24.69
N THR A 36 6.48 0.95 -25.61
CA THR A 36 5.73 1.21 -26.85
C THR A 36 4.23 1.30 -26.56
N PRO A 37 3.42 1.97 -27.40
CA PRO A 37 1.98 2.08 -27.19
C PRO A 37 1.31 0.72 -27.00
N THR A 38 1.67 -0.28 -27.81
CA THR A 38 1.14 -1.64 -27.70
C THR A 38 1.49 -2.30 -26.37
N GLN A 39 2.74 -2.16 -25.91
CA GLN A 39 3.12 -2.68 -24.60
C GLN A 39 2.41 -1.93 -23.49
N ALA A 40 2.22 -0.62 -23.61
CA ALA A 40 1.53 0.15 -22.60
C ALA A 40 0.05 -0.29 -22.50
N GLU A 41 -0.63 -0.52 -23.61
CA GLU A 41 -2.01 -1.02 -23.60
C GLU A 41 -2.13 -2.43 -23.00
N ASP A 42 -1.12 -3.29 -23.18
CA ASP A 42 -1.10 -4.64 -22.59
C ASP A 42 -0.79 -4.60 -21.08
N ASN A 43 0.11 -3.70 -20.66
CA ASN A 43 0.58 -3.60 -19.27
C ASN A 43 -0.29 -2.70 -18.38
N ILE A 44 -1.18 -1.86 -18.93
CA ILE A 44 -2.03 -0.96 -18.13
C ILE A 44 -2.95 -1.71 -17.16
N ALA A 45 -3.47 -2.87 -17.59
CA ALA A 45 -4.34 -3.71 -16.77
C ALA A 45 -3.58 -4.37 -15.61
N GLN A 46 -2.37 -4.85 -15.90
CA GLN A 46 -1.46 -5.39 -14.89
C GLN A 46 -1.07 -4.30 -13.87
N PHE A 47 -0.73 -3.11 -14.37
CA PHE A 47 -0.40 -1.96 -13.52
C PHE A 47 -1.54 -1.58 -12.60
N TYR A 48 -2.78 -1.50 -13.08
CA TYR A 48 -3.94 -1.22 -12.24
C TYR A 48 -4.14 -2.27 -11.15
N SER A 49 -3.99 -3.56 -11.51
CA SER A 49 -4.11 -4.68 -10.58
C SER A 49 -3.05 -4.58 -9.48
N ASP A 50 -1.78 -4.42 -9.86
CA ASP A 50 -0.67 -4.28 -8.92
C ASP A 50 -0.83 -3.03 -8.03
N LEU A 51 -1.31 -1.92 -8.58
CA LEU A 51 -1.54 -0.67 -7.84
C LEU A 51 -2.66 -0.82 -6.80
N SER A 52 -3.71 -1.58 -7.13
CA SER A 52 -4.81 -1.87 -6.21
C SER A 52 -4.47 -2.89 -5.13
N LEU A 53 -3.53 -3.80 -5.41
CA LEU A 53 -3.03 -4.80 -4.47
C LEU A 53 -1.96 -4.22 -3.53
N ASP A 54 -1.25 -3.18 -3.96
CA ASP A 54 -0.15 -2.60 -3.19
C ASP A 54 -0.68 -1.67 -2.07
N SER A 55 -0.39 -2.05 -0.82
CA SER A 55 -0.83 -1.34 0.37
C SER A 55 -0.20 0.06 0.57
N HIS A 56 0.83 0.43 -0.20
CA HIS A 56 1.45 1.75 -0.12
C HIS A 56 0.67 2.81 -0.88
N PHE A 57 -0.18 2.41 -1.84
CA PHE A 57 -0.99 3.33 -2.61
C PHE A 57 -2.38 3.43 -2.00
N VAL A 58 -2.94 4.63 -2.04
CA VAL A 58 -4.33 4.88 -1.66
C VAL A 58 -5.08 5.43 -2.86
N ASN A 59 -6.20 4.79 -3.17
CA ASN A 59 -7.15 5.32 -4.14
C ASN A 59 -8.05 6.34 -3.42
N LEU A 60 -7.98 7.57 -3.87
CA LEU A 60 -8.84 8.67 -3.47
C LEU A 60 -10.01 8.80 -4.46
N GLU A 61 -10.92 9.72 -4.16
CA GLU A 61 -12.07 10.01 -5.01
C GLU A 61 -11.66 10.37 -6.45
N GLY A 62 -12.45 9.91 -7.42
CA GLY A 62 -12.23 10.21 -8.84
C GLY A 62 -11.05 9.47 -9.47
N ASN A 63 -10.68 8.29 -8.96
CA ASN A 63 -9.56 7.48 -9.47
C ASN A 63 -8.21 8.21 -9.40
N SER A 64 -8.04 9.00 -8.34
CA SER A 64 -6.78 9.65 -8.00
C SER A 64 -5.98 8.75 -7.06
N TRP A 65 -4.68 8.65 -7.27
CA TRP A 65 -3.79 7.81 -6.50
C TRP A 65 -2.77 8.67 -5.77
N ASP A 66 -2.56 8.38 -4.49
CA ASP A 66 -1.51 8.98 -3.67
C ASP A 66 -0.81 7.90 -2.82
N LEU A 67 0.18 8.30 -2.03
CA LEU A 67 0.90 7.41 -1.15
C LEU A 67 0.28 7.43 0.24
N LYS A 68 -0.03 6.25 0.77
CA LYS A 68 -0.57 6.08 2.12
C LYS A 68 0.34 6.71 3.17
N THR A 69 1.66 6.70 2.97
CA THR A 69 2.65 7.31 3.86
C THR A 69 2.49 8.81 4.06
N ARG A 70 1.88 9.54 3.10
CA ARG A 70 1.53 10.96 3.30
C ARG A 70 0.30 11.13 4.17
N HIS A 71 -0.69 10.27 3.98
CA HIS A 71 -1.92 10.30 4.76
C HIS A 71 -1.69 9.85 6.21
N THR A 72 -0.80 8.89 6.46
CA THR A 72 -0.45 8.47 7.83
C THR A 72 0.51 9.42 8.56
N TYR A 73 1.16 10.36 7.88
CA TYR A 73 2.00 11.36 8.57
C TYR A 73 1.26 12.67 8.85
N SER A 74 0.32 13.08 7.99
CA SER A 74 -0.42 14.33 8.17
C SER A 74 -1.67 14.25 9.05
N GLU A 75 -2.07 13.06 9.51
CA GLU A 75 -3.21 12.87 10.44
C GLU A 75 -2.76 12.46 11.85
N SER A 76 -1.55 12.85 12.26
CA SER A 76 -1.02 12.65 13.63
C SER A 76 -1.11 13.91 14.50
N VAL A 77 -2.16 14.70 14.29
CA VAL A 77 -2.64 15.76 15.19
C VAL A 77 -4.13 15.92 14.96
N THR A 78 -4.95 15.58 15.96
CA THR A 78 -6.44 15.48 15.95
C THR A 78 -6.87 14.10 15.43
N ASP A 79 -7.34 13.14 16.22
CA ASP A 79 -8.28 13.21 17.33
C ASP A 79 -7.86 12.34 18.53
N THR A 80 -7.84 12.93 19.73
CA THR A 80 -7.66 12.25 21.03
C THR A 80 -8.99 12.11 21.77
N ASP A 81 -10.12 12.05 21.07
CA ASP A 81 -11.43 11.87 21.71
C ASP A 81 -12.11 10.61 21.16
N GLU A 82 -12.33 9.65 22.05
CA GLU A 82 -13.19 8.48 21.91
C GLU A 82 -12.59 7.19 21.31
N ILE A 83 -11.58 6.65 22.00
CA ILE A 83 -11.49 5.19 22.16
C ILE A 83 -11.66 4.90 23.65
N ALA A 84 -12.90 4.63 24.05
CA ALA A 84 -13.17 3.96 25.31
C ALA A 84 -12.56 2.56 25.21
N LEU A 85 -11.40 2.38 25.83
CA LEU A 85 -10.83 1.08 26.15
C LEU A 85 -11.69 0.50 27.27
N ASP A 86 -12.57 -0.43 26.93
CA ASP A 86 -13.10 -1.39 27.90
C ASP A 86 -12.07 -2.54 27.93
N GLU A 87 -11.16 -2.47 28.90
CA GLU A 87 -10.28 -3.56 29.32
C GLU A 87 -11.11 -4.61 30.06
N ASP A 88 -11.19 -5.83 29.53
CA ASP A 88 -11.26 -7.06 30.33
C ASP A 88 -10.88 -8.24 29.39
N ASP A 89 -9.63 -8.72 29.40
CA ASP A 89 -9.01 -9.68 30.34
C ASP A 89 -9.03 -11.09 29.72
N GLU A 90 -7.89 -11.51 29.13
CA GLU A 90 -7.08 -12.67 29.57
C GLU A 90 -7.65 -14.04 29.11
N GLU A 91 -6.91 -15.04 28.63
CA GLU A 91 -5.63 -15.57 29.07
C GLU A 91 -5.11 -16.51 27.95
N MET A 92 -3.83 -16.41 27.60
CA MET A 92 -3.11 -17.36 26.74
C MET A 92 -2.22 -18.20 27.66
N ASP A 93 -2.54 -19.48 27.85
CA ASP A 93 -1.61 -20.44 28.46
C ASP A 93 -1.25 -21.52 27.44
N ASP A 94 0.01 -21.43 27.00
CA ASP A 94 0.67 -22.30 26.03
C ASP A 94 1.21 -23.55 26.73
N ALA A 95 1.16 -24.64 25.98
CA ALA A 95 1.45 -26.00 26.42
C ALA A 95 2.89 -26.18 26.93
N SER A 96 3.06 -27.05 27.93
CA SER A 96 4.32 -27.80 28.06
C SER A 96 4.05 -29.28 28.35
N GLU A 97 4.68 -30.07 27.51
CA GLU A 97 4.55 -31.51 27.29
C GLU A 97 5.39 -32.32 28.30
N SER A 98 4.89 -33.52 28.61
CA SER A 98 5.66 -34.77 28.83
C SER A 98 6.43 -34.87 30.18
N LEU A 99 6.59 -36.01 30.86
CA LEU A 99 6.75 -37.44 30.52
C LEU A 99 6.38 -38.32 31.74
N GLU A 100 6.11 -39.61 31.46
CA GLU A 100 6.39 -40.86 32.20
C GLU A 100 6.72 -40.81 33.72
N GLU A 101 6.27 -41.73 34.58
CA GLU A 101 6.63 -43.15 34.56
C GLU A 101 5.83 -43.94 35.65
N GLU A 102 5.90 -45.26 35.52
CA GLU A 102 5.29 -46.39 36.24
C GLU A 102 5.40 -46.41 37.79
N GLU A 103 4.39 -46.99 38.48
CA GLU A 103 4.48 -48.21 39.32
C GLU A 103 3.08 -48.71 39.76
#